data_AF-R9CCY6-F1
#
_entry.id   AF-R9CCY6-F1
#
_cell.length_a   1.000
_cell.length_b   1.000
_cell.length_c   1.000
_cell.angle_alpha   90.00
_cell.angle_beta   90.00
_cell.angle_gamma   90.00
#
_symmetry.space_group_name_H-M   'P 1'
#
loop_
_entity.id
_entity.type
_entity.pdbx_description
1 polymer ?
#
loop_
_entity_poly.entity_id
_entity_poly.type
_entity_poly.pdbx_seq_one_letter_code
_entity_poly.pdbx_strand_id
1 'polypeptide(L)'
;MEKKYSYGRGSFKTIEAGNELSWMIGNGIGGYANSTVAGGSAIMHHGYLIAALNPPVNRFLILTKTQEEVDINGRRYDLSSQQYINTSKNGHEYLEKFIFDSIPEYHYRVEDVKIKKVYQWIMDIIQ
;
A
#
# COMPACT_ATOMS: atom_id res chain seq x y z
N MET A 1 16.94 -5.62 17.53
CA MET A 1 15.48 -5.75 17.66
C MET A 1 14.88 -5.20 16.38
N GLU A 2 14.32 -6.08 15.56
CA GLU A 2 13.60 -5.71 14.33
C GLU A 2 12.37 -4.89 14.74
N LYS A 3 12.28 -3.65 14.24
CA LYS A 3 11.18 -2.75 14.60
C LYS A 3 9.95 -3.12 13.78
N LYS A 4 8.99 -3.77 14.42
CA LYS A 4 7.66 -3.98 13.87
C LYS A 4 6.79 -2.74 14.05
N TYR A 5 6.35 -2.13 12.96
CA TYR A 5 5.35 -1.08 12.95
C TYR A 5 3.95 -1.70 12.83
N SER A 6 3.00 -1.21 13.62
CA SER A 6 1.61 -1.69 13.60
C SER A 6 0.67 -0.53 13.83
N TYR A 7 -0.16 -0.24 12.84
CA TYR A 7 -1.15 0.83 12.88
C TYR A 7 -2.55 0.23 12.81
N GLY A 8 -3.46 0.70 13.66
CA GLY A 8 -4.88 0.32 13.64
C GLY A 8 -5.73 1.43 13.05
N ARG A 9 -7.04 1.21 12.94
CA ARG A 9 -8.03 2.18 12.41
C ARG A 9 -7.86 3.62 12.91
N GLY A 10 -7.42 3.81 14.15
CA GLY A 10 -7.17 5.13 14.72
C GLY A 10 -6.14 5.98 13.96
N SER A 11 -5.20 5.34 13.25
CA SER A 11 -4.13 5.99 12.50
C SER A 11 -4.52 6.43 11.08
N PHE A 12 -5.66 5.95 10.58
CA PHE A 12 -6.17 6.25 9.24
C PHE A 12 -7.69 6.39 9.30
N LYS A 13 -8.19 7.20 10.25
CA LYS A 13 -9.63 7.52 10.36
C LYS A 13 -10.15 8.31 9.16
N THR A 14 -9.28 9.08 8.53
CA THR A 14 -9.52 9.76 7.26
C THR A 14 -8.42 9.38 6.29
N ILE A 15 -8.67 9.59 5.00
CA ILE A 15 -7.69 9.31 3.95
C ILE A 15 -6.45 10.20 4.09
N GLU A 16 -6.63 11.44 4.55
CA GLU A 16 -5.54 12.40 4.79
C GLU A 16 -4.61 11.88 5.89
N ALA A 17 -5.15 11.51 7.05
CA ALA A 17 -4.36 10.96 8.15
C ALA A 17 -3.63 9.67 7.73
N GLY A 18 -4.30 8.83 6.95
CA GLY A 18 -3.69 7.61 6.42
C GLY A 18 -2.60 7.86 5.36
N ASN A 19 -2.65 9.01 4.68
CA ASN A 19 -1.66 9.42 3.69
C ASN A 19 -0.41 10.05 4.33
N GLU A 20 -0.48 10.54 5.56
CA GLU A 20 0.68 11.06 6.31
C GLU A 20 1.66 9.96 6.73
N LEU A 21 1.19 8.71 6.79
CA LEU A 21 2.01 7.55 7.12
C LEU A 21 2.36 6.78 5.84
N SER A 22 3.66 6.49 5.64
CA SER A 22 4.15 5.77 4.46
C SER A 22 5.21 4.74 4.80
N TRP A 23 5.42 3.79 3.89
CA TRP A 23 6.47 2.80 3.96
C TRP A 23 7.25 2.75 2.64
N MET A 24 8.49 2.27 2.72
CA MET A 24 9.37 2.05 1.58
C MET A 24 10.28 0.85 1.85
N ILE A 25 10.53 0.04 0.83
CA ILE A 25 11.52 -1.03 0.82
C ILE A 25 12.42 -0.81 -0.41
N GLY A 26 13.73 -0.75 -0.22
CA GLY A 26 14.70 -0.59 -1.30
C GLY A 26 15.64 -1.79 -1.42
N ASN A 27 16.19 -2.02 -2.62
CA ASN A 27 17.04 -3.17 -2.94
C ASN A 27 18.55 -2.91 -2.87
N GLY A 28 18.96 -1.74 -2.38
CA GLY A 28 20.38 -1.35 -2.32
C GLY A 28 21.04 -1.05 -3.67
N ILE A 29 20.45 -1.44 -4.80
CA ILE A 29 20.91 -1.14 -6.17
C ILE A 29 20.05 -0.07 -6.86
N GLY A 30 19.28 0.70 -6.10
CA GLY A 30 18.55 1.88 -6.57
C GLY A 30 17.08 1.63 -6.98
N GLY A 31 16.61 0.38 -6.91
CA GLY A 31 15.19 0.02 -7.02
C GLY A 31 14.48 0.00 -5.66
N TYR A 32 13.16 0.21 -5.67
CA TYR A 32 12.34 0.24 -4.46
C TYR A 32 10.84 0.03 -4.72
N ALA A 33 10.11 -0.20 -3.64
CA ALA A 33 8.67 -0.20 -3.54
C ALA A 33 8.24 0.75 -2.41
N ASN A 34 7.11 1.43 -2.55
CA ASN A 34 6.55 2.30 -1.53
C ASN A 34 5.03 2.46 -1.69
N SER A 35 4.36 2.86 -0.60
CA SER A 35 2.96 3.29 -0.59
C SER A 35 2.64 3.98 0.74
N THR A 36 1.44 4.53 0.87
CA THR A 36 0.94 4.97 2.17
C THR A 36 0.45 3.78 3.00
N VAL A 37 0.38 3.94 4.31
CA VAL A 37 -0.19 2.96 5.24
C VAL A 37 -1.67 2.71 4.94
N ALA A 38 -2.38 3.70 4.40
CA ALA A 38 -3.75 3.53 3.90
C ALA A 38 -3.84 2.82 2.53
N GLY A 39 -2.72 2.52 1.86
CA GLY A 39 -2.71 1.87 0.54
C GLY A 39 -2.92 2.84 -0.63
N GLY A 40 -2.67 4.13 -0.39
CA GLY A 40 -2.76 5.20 -1.37
C GLY A 40 -1.43 5.57 -2.00
N SER A 41 -1.51 6.55 -2.90
CA SER A 41 -0.41 7.03 -3.73
C SER A 41 -0.05 8.49 -3.45
N ALA A 42 -0.34 9.00 -2.25
CA ALA A 42 -0.09 10.39 -1.85
C ALA A 42 1.38 10.71 -1.53
N ILE A 43 2.31 9.97 -2.16
CA ILE A 43 3.76 10.16 -2.07
C ILE A 43 4.33 10.27 -3.49
N MET A 44 5.43 11.01 -3.62
CA MET A 44 6.13 11.15 -4.90
C MET A 44 6.74 9.82 -5.33
N HIS A 45 6.71 9.54 -6.64
CA HIS A 45 7.23 8.30 -7.23
C HIS A 45 6.72 7.05 -6.49
N HIS A 46 5.40 6.92 -6.40
CA HIS A 46 4.77 5.75 -5.79
C HIS A 46 4.80 4.55 -6.74
N GLY A 47 5.01 3.35 -6.21
CA GLY A 47 4.95 2.13 -6.99
C GLY A 47 5.30 0.91 -6.17
N TYR A 48 4.80 -0.25 -6.61
CA TYR A 48 5.21 -1.52 -6.01
C TYR A 48 6.53 -2.03 -6.60
N LEU A 49 6.91 -1.58 -7.80
CA LEU A 49 8.22 -1.87 -8.38
C LEU A 49 8.72 -0.68 -9.19
N ILE A 50 9.74 -0.01 -8.66
CA ILE A 50 10.52 1.01 -9.36
C ILE A 50 11.94 0.47 -9.48
N ALA A 51 12.45 0.33 -10.71
CA ALA A 51 13.76 -0.25 -10.99
C ALA A 51 14.72 0.82 -11.53
N ALA A 52 15.97 0.82 -11.07
CA ALA A 52 17.04 1.60 -11.67
C ALA A 52 17.81 0.72 -12.67
N LEU A 53 17.56 0.88 -13.97
CA LEU A 53 18.23 0.06 -15.00
C LEU A 53 19.71 0.45 -15.19
N ASN A 54 20.10 1.65 -14.74
CA ASN A 54 21.49 2.08 -14.65
C ASN A 54 21.72 2.82 -13.32
N PRO A 55 21.94 2.09 -12.21
CA PRO A 55 22.01 2.66 -10.86
C PRO A 55 23.04 3.80 -10.72
N PRO A 56 22.76 4.87 -9.93
CA PRO A 56 21.53 5.17 -9.18
C PRO A 56 20.52 6.02 -9.97
N VAL A 57 20.71 6.17 -11.28
CA VAL A 57 19.89 7.01 -12.18
C VAL A 57 18.95 6.12 -13.02
N ASN A 58 18.19 6.73 -13.94
CA ASN A 58 17.33 6.02 -14.88
C ASN A 58 16.35 5.06 -14.19
N ARG A 59 15.47 5.63 -13.36
CA ARG A 59 14.42 4.89 -12.66
C ARG A 59 13.20 4.72 -13.55
N PHE A 60 12.68 3.50 -13.61
CA PHE A 60 11.48 3.13 -14.36
C PHE A 60 10.43 2.62 -13.40
N LEU A 61 9.21 3.14 -13.49
CA LEU A 61 8.04 2.56 -12.84
C LEU A 61 7.62 1.33 -13.64
N ILE A 62 7.85 0.14 -13.08
CA ILE A 62 7.52 -1.15 -13.72
C ILE A 62 6.16 -1.65 -13.27
N LEU A 63 5.85 -1.52 -11.98
CA LEU A 63 4.56 -1.89 -11.41
C LEU A 63 4.04 -0.78 -10.50
N THR A 64 2.92 -0.19 -10.90
CA THR A 64 2.18 0.79 -10.09
C THR A 64 1.23 0.10 -9.11
N LYS A 65 0.55 0.90 -8.30
CA LYS A 65 -0.45 0.36 -7.37
C LYS A 65 -1.57 -0.36 -8.10
N THR A 66 -2.10 -1.40 -7.48
CA THR A 66 -3.30 -2.08 -7.92
C THR A 66 -4.54 -1.41 -7.34
N GLN A 67 -5.67 -1.57 -8.02
CA GLN A 67 -6.99 -1.20 -7.50
C GLN A 67 -7.78 -2.48 -7.33
N GLU A 68 -8.18 -2.77 -6.09
CA GLU A 68 -8.92 -3.99 -5.77
C GLU A 68 -10.36 -3.69 -5.41
N GLU A 69 -11.25 -4.57 -5.84
CA GLU A 69 -12.65 -4.59 -5.48
C GLU A 69 -13.04 -6.00 -5.05
N VAL A 70 -13.96 -6.09 -4.10
CA VAL A 70 -14.55 -7.35 -3.64
C VAL A 70 -16.04 -7.33 -3.95
N ASP A 71 -16.54 -8.38 -4.57
CA ASP A 71 -17.97 -8.60 -4.77
C ASP A 71 -18.47 -9.66 -3.78
N ILE A 72 -19.42 -9.28 -2.92
CA ILE A 72 -20.07 -10.17 -1.96
C ILE A 72 -21.57 -10.09 -2.23
N ASN A 73 -22.16 -11.20 -2.68
CA ASN A 73 -23.59 -11.31 -2.96
C ASN A 73 -24.13 -10.19 -3.90
N GLY A 74 -23.34 -9.78 -4.91
CA GLY A 74 -23.71 -8.74 -5.87
C GLY A 74 -23.47 -7.31 -5.36
N ARG A 75 -22.89 -7.14 -4.17
CA ARG A 75 -22.45 -5.84 -3.63
C ARG A 75 -20.95 -5.69 -3.80
N ARG A 76 -20.55 -4.58 -4.42
CA ARG A 76 -19.15 -4.27 -4.71
C ARG A 76 -18.56 -3.32 -3.67
N TYR A 77 -17.36 -3.65 -3.22
CA TYR A 77 -16.62 -2.94 -2.20
C TYR A 77 -15.22 -2.59 -2.74
N ASP A 78 -14.99 -1.31 -3.04
CA ASP A 78 -13.68 -0.83 -3.49
C ASP A 78 -12.72 -0.71 -2.29
N LEU A 79 -11.65 -1.50 -2.29
CA LEU A 79 -10.62 -1.51 -1.25
C LEU A 79 -9.51 -0.50 -1.51
N SER A 80 -9.55 0.21 -2.63
CA SER A 80 -8.54 1.20 -2.99
C SER A 80 -8.70 2.46 -2.14
N SER A 81 -7.61 2.96 -1.57
CA SER A 81 -7.56 4.30 -0.98
C SER A 81 -6.91 5.26 -1.96
N GLN A 82 -7.62 6.27 -2.43
CA GLN A 82 -7.03 7.31 -3.29
C GLN A 82 -7.82 8.61 -3.19
N GLN A 83 -7.12 9.73 -3.03
CA GLN A 83 -7.71 11.06 -3.13
C GLN A 83 -7.50 11.61 -4.54
N TYR A 84 -8.56 12.21 -5.09
CA TYR A 84 -8.57 12.98 -6.32
C TYR A 84 -9.15 14.37 -6.03
N ILE A 85 -9.07 15.30 -6.97
CA ILE A 85 -9.46 16.71 -6.76
C ILE A 85 -10.91 16.85 -6.28
N ASN A 86 -11.84 16.04 -6.78
CA ASN A 86 -13.28 16.16 -6.49
C ASN A 86 -13.92 14.85 -5.99
N THR A 87 -13.14 13.80 -5.82
CA THR A 87 -13.64 12.49 -5.43
C THR A 87 -12.57 11.71 -4.70
N SER A 88 -12.96 10.69 -3.96
CA SER A 88 -12.03 9.79 -3.31
C SER A 88 -12.55 8.36 -3.40
N LYS A 89 -11.58 7.43 -3.44
CA LYS A 89 -11.82 6.04 -3.11
C LYS A 89 -11.40 5.84 -1.65
N ASN A 90 -12.32 5.34 -0.83
CA ASN A 90 -12.17 5.32 0.62
C ASN A 90 -11.92 3.90 1.16
N GLY A 91 -11.13 3.09 0.46
CA GLY A 91 -10.82 1.73 0.88
C GLY A 91 -10.22 1.60 2.30
N HIS A 92 -9.61 2.67 2.81
CA HIS A 92 -9.12 2.78 4.18
C HIS A 92 -10.21 2.57 5.24
N GLU A 93 -11.48 2.82 4.91
CA GLU A 93 -12.62 2.54 5.80
C GLU A 93 -12.77 1.04 6.11
N TYR A 94 -12.39 0.18 5.15
CA TYR A 94 -12.35 -1.27 5.32
C TYR A 94 -11.05 -1.77 5.94
N LEU A 95 -9.99 -0.95 5.98
CA LEU A 95 -8.71 -1.32 6.57
C LEU A 95 -8.87 -1.40 8.10
N GLU A 96 -8.62 -2.55 8.70
CA GLU A 96 -8.64 -2.70 10.17
C GLU A 96 -7.27 -2.42 10.76
N LYS A 97 -6.23 -2.88 10.06
CA LYS A 97 -4.86 -2.92 10.57
C LYS A 97 -3.86 -2.94 9.42
N PHE A 98 -2.77 -2.21 9.61
CA PHE A 98 -1.57 -2.30 8.81
C PHE A 98 -0.40 -2.76 9.68
N ILE A 99 0.43 -3.63 9.15
CA ILE A 99 1.65 -4.12 9.79
C ILE A 99 2.80 -3.94 8.81
N PHE A 100 3.90 -3.41 9.29
CA PHE A 100 5.16 -3.37 8.54
C PHE A 100 6.26 -3.94 9.42
N ASP A 101 6.68 -5.14 9.07
CA ASP A 101 7.82 -5.82 9.66
C ASP A 101 8.92 -5.83 8.59
N SER A 102 9.06 -6.92 7.83
CA SER A 102 9.89 -6.98 6.63
C SER A 102 9.10 -6.64 5.35
N ILE A 103 7.84 -7.09 5.25
CA ILE A 103 6.91 -6.75 4.16
C ILE A 103 5.66 -6.03 4.70
N PRO A 104 5.03 -5.14 3.93
CA PRO A 104 3.77 -4.52 4.33
C PRO A 104 2.62 -5.53 4.25
N GLU A 105 1.81 -5.56 5.30
CA GLU A 105 0.58 -6.33 5.39
C GLU A 105 -0.61 -5.41 5.63
N TYR A 106 -1.64 -5.55 4.81
CA TYR A 106 -2.91 -4.84 4.94
C TYR A 106 -4.00 -5.83 5.32
N HIS A 107 -4.70 -5.57 6.41
CA HIS A 107 -5.80 -6.39 6.89
C HIS A 107 -7.11 -5.62 6.74
N TYR A 108 -7.97 -6.08 5.84
CA TYR A 108 -9.28 -5.49 5.60
C TYR A 108 -10.40 -6.35 6.18
N ARG A 109 -11.52 -5.68 6.48
CA ARG A 109 -12.81 -6.26 6.85
C ARG A 109 -13.87 -5.67 5.95
N VAL A 110 -14.55 -6.56 5.24
CA VAL A 110 -15.74 -6.23 4.46
C VAL A 110 -16.83 -7.17 4.90
N GLU A 111 -17.93 -6.65 5.43
CA GLU A 111 -18.98 -7.46 6.07
C GLU A 111 -18.37 -8.43 7.11
N ASP A 112 -18.58 -9.73 6.96
CA ASP A 112 -18.00 -10.79 7.81
C ASP A 112 -16.67 -11.35 7.27
N VAL A 113 -16.23 -10.93 6.08
CA VAL A 113 -15.03 -11.43 5.40
C VAL A 113 -13.76 -10.71 5.89
N LYS A 114 -12.69 -11.50 6.15
CA LYS A 114 -11.32 -11.01 6.41
C LYS A 114 -10.47 -11.13 5.16
N ILE A 115 -9.77 -10.06 4.81
CA ILE A 115 -8.85 -10.08 3.69
C ILE A 115 -7.48 -9.66 4.20
N LYS A 116 -6.46 -10.48 3.92
CA LYS A 116 -5.06 -10.14 4.14
C LYS A 116 -4.41 -9.93 2.78
N LYS A 117 -3.87 -8.74 2.55
CA LYS A 117 -3.09 -8.39 1.35
C LYS A 117 -1.63 -8.24 1.74
N VAL A 118 -0.75 -8.93 1.02
CA VAL A 118 0.72 -8.90 1.16
C VAL A 118 1.36 -8.86 -0.21
N TYR A 119 2.50 -8.18 -0.33
CA TYR A 119 3.30 -8.18 -1.57
C TYR A 119 4.53 -9.06 -1.38
N GLN A 120 4.34 -10.37 -1.32
CA GLN A 120 5.42 -11.33 -1.01
C GLN A 120 6.60 -11.22 -1.98
N TRP A 121 6.30 -11.01 -3.26
CA TRP A 121 7.28 -10.89 -4.35
C TRP A 121 8.22 -9.69 -4.21
N ILE A 122 7.90 -8.68 -3.38
CA ILE A 122 8.79 -7.53 -3.18
C ILE A 122 10.15 -8.00 -2.68
N MET A 123 10.21 -9.02 -1.82
CA MET A 123 11.48 -9.55 -1.33
C MET A 123 12.28 -10.30 -2.38
N ASP A 124 11.62 -10.86 -3.40
CA ASP A 124 12.30 -11.64 -4.44
C ASP A 124 12.84 -10.77 -5.59
N ILE A 125 12.24 -9.59 -5.81
CA ILE A 125 12.57 -8.69 -6.93
C ILE A 125 13.37 -7.47 -6.47
N ILE A 126 13.17 -7.04 -5.23
CA ILE A 126 13.79 -5.84 -4.62
C ILE A 126 14.81 -6.28 -3.55
N GLN A 127 15.38 -7.49 -3.62
CA GLN A 127 16.64 -7.84 -2.95
C GLN A 127 17.64 -8.33 -3.98
#